data_AF-A0A7C3V137-F1
#
_entry.id   AF-A0A7C3V137-F1
#
_cell.length_a   1.000
_cell.length_b   1.000
_cell.length_c   1.000
_cell.angle_alpha   90.00
_cell.angle_beta   90.00
_cell.angle_gamma   90.00
#
_symmetry.space_group_name_H-M   'P 1'
#
loop_
_entity.id
_entity.type
_entity.pdbx_description
1 polymer ?
#
loop_
_entity_poly.entity_id
_entity_poly.type
_entity_poly.pdbx_seq_one_letter_code
_entity_poly.pdbx_strand_id
1 'polypeptide(L)'
;MRSPNGGPGGFILIVRDITERKRVEIELREMAERLRKSFLGIIIPSEILNKPGRLIPLEMEIVRRHAEVGYEVLKNAGLPEPIPEIVYERHERLDGSGYPRGLKGDEILLEARILAVS
;
A
#
# COMPACT_ATOMS: atom_id res chain seq x y z
N MET A 1 14.50 -39.73 -20.86
CA MET A 1 14.08 -39.16 -22.16
C MET A 1 13.73 -37.68 -21.91
N ARG A 2 14.18 -36.77 -22.77
CA ARG A 2 14.32 -35.30 -22.56
C ARG A 2 12.99 -34.54 -22.39
N SER A 3 13.02 -33.43 -21.62
CA SER A 3 12.09 -32.27 -21.76
C SER A 3 12.44 -31.49 -23.04
N PRO A 4 11.51 -30.78 -23.71
CA PRO A 4 11.44 -29.33 -23.49
C PRO A 4 10.09 -28.66 -23.82
N ASN A 5 9.40 -28.11 -22.82
CA ASN A 5 8.49 -26.97 -23.03
C ASN A 5 9.22 -25.60 -22.93
N GLY A 6 10.53 -25.59 -23.23
CA GLY A 6 11.39 -24.40 -23.22
C GLY A 6 11.41 -23.63 -24.55
N GLY A 7 10.27 -23.53 -25.24
CA GLY A 7 10.16 -22.77 -26.49
C GLY A 7 10.24 -21.25 -26.25
N PRO A 8 10.71 -20.44 -27.23
CA PRO A 8 10.84 -19.00 -27.11
C PRO A 8 9.52 -18.29 -26.69
N GLY A 9 8.36 -18.88 -27.00
CA GLY A 9 7.06 -18.39 -26.55
C GLY A 9 6.85 -18.44 -25.03
N GLY A 10 7.40 -19.44 -24.33
CA GLY A 10 7.30 -19.54 -22.87
C GLY A 10 8.15 -18.48 -22.17
N PHE A 11 9.35 -18.22 -22.70
CA PHE A 11 10.21 -17.14 -22.21
C PHE A 11 9.60 -15.76 -22.49
N ILE A 12 9.02 -15.54 -23.68
CA ILE A 12 8.32 -14.29 -24.03
C ILE A 12 7.12 -14.05 -23.10
N LEU A 13 6.33 -15.09 -22.77
CA LEU A 13 5.21 -14.97 -21.84
C LEU A 13 5.68 -14.63 -20.42
N ILE A 14 6.74 -15.27 -19.94
CA ILE A 14 7.33 -14.99 -18.62
C ILE A 14 7.88 -13.56 -18.58
N VAL A 15 8.64 -13.15 -19.57
CA VAL A 15 9.19 -11.77 -19.64
C VAL A 15 8.05 -10.76 -19.72
N ARG A 16 6.98 -11.04 -20.48
CA ARG A 16 5.82 -10.16 -20.58
C ARG A 16 5.07 -10.05 -19.24
N ASP A 17 4.82 -11.17 -18.56
CA ASP A 17 4.21 -11.20 -17.22
C ASP A 17 5.06 -10.46 -16.17
N ILE A 18 6.38 -10.66 -16.16
CA ILE A 18 7.32 -9.93 -15.29
C ILE A 18 7.30 -8.42 -15.62
N THR A 19 7.23 -8.06 -16.89
CA THR A 19 7.21 -6.65 -17.33
C THR A 19 5.91 -5.96 -16.93
N GLU A 20 4.76 -6.62 -17.09
CA GLU A 20 3.48 -6.08 -16.65
C GLU A 20 3.42 -5.97 -15.11
N ARG A 21 3.93 -6.96 -14.36
CA ARG A 21 4.02 -6.86 -12.89
C ARG A 21 4.90 -5.71 -12.43
N LYS A 22 6.07 -5.52 -13.06
CA LYS A 22 6.94 -4.37 -12.77
C LYS A 22 6.31 -3.04 -13.13
N ARG A 23 5.55 -2.98 -14.23
CA ARG A 23 4.80 -1.77 -14.62
C ARG A 23 3.76 -1.43 -13.56
N VAL A 24 2.95 -2.39 -13.15
CA VAL A 24 1.95 -2.22 -12.10
C VAL A 24 2.60 -1.80 -10.77
N GLU A 25 3.75 -2.39 -10.42
CA GLU A 25 4.51 -1.99 -9.23
C GLU A 25 5.01 -0.54 -9.30
N ILE A 26 5.54 -0.11 -10.46
CA ILE A 26 5.99 1.29 -10.66
C ILE A 26 4.80 2.24 -10.59
N GLU A 27 3.69 1.93 -11.26
CA GLU A 27 2.47 2.74 -11.21
C GLU A 27 1.92 2.84 -9.78
N LEU A 28 1.92 1.73 -9.02
CA LEU A 28 1.55 1.71 -7.59
C LEU A 28 2.49 2.59 -6.75
N ARG A 29 3.80 2.57 -7.00
CA ARG A 29 4.77 3.40 -6.28
C ARG A 29 4.62 4.88 -6.61
N GLU A 30 4.45 5.23 -7.88
CA GLU A 30 4.22 6.62 -8.30
C GLU A 30 2.90 7.16 -7.76
N MET A 31 1.85 6.33 -7.81
CA MET A 31 0.57 6.66 -7.20
C MET A 31 0.72 6.81 -5.69
N ALA A 32 1.42 5.91 -5.00
CA ALA A 32 1.68 6.01 -3.56
C ALA A 32 2.47 7.28 -3.19
N GLU A 33 3.44 7.73 -3.99
CA GLU A 33 4.18 8.97 -3.71
C GLU A 33 3.32 10.22 -3.96
N ARG A 34 2.46 10.19 -4.98
CA ARG A 34 1.45 11.24 -5.20
C ARG A 34 0.46 11.29 -4.04
N LEU A 35 -0.01 10.14 -3.57
CA LEU A 35 -0.87 10.03 -2.39
C LEU A 35 -0.16 10.50 -1.12
N ARG A 36 1.14 10.22 -0.98
CA ARG A 36 1.95 10.66 0.16
C ARG A 36 2.07 12.18 0.24
N LYS A 37 2.35 12.84 -0.89
CA LYS A 37 2.45 14.31 -0.93
C LYS A 37 1.10 15.00 -0.83
N SER A 38 0.04 14.44 -1.41
CA SER A 38 -1.26 15.10 -1.49
C SER A 38 -2.21 14.76 -0.34
N PHE A 39 -2.06 13.63 0.36
CA PHE A 39 -3.00 13.22 1.43
C PHE A 39 -2.34 13.08 2.81
N LEU A 40 -1.20 12.38 2.92
CA LEU A 40 -0.52 12.20 4.21
C LEU A 40 -0.05 13.53 4.83
N GLY A 41 0.45 14.45 4.00
CA GLY A 41 0.92 15.76 4.43
C GLY A 41 -0.18 16.79 4.75
N ILE A 42 -1.44 16.54 4.35
CA ILE A 42 -2.56 17.45 4.63
C ILE A 42 -3.25 17.07 5.95
N ILE A 43 -3.25 15.79 6.31
CA ILE A 43 -4.02 15.27 7.45
C ILE A 43 -3.18 15.23 8.73
N ILE A 44 -1.87 15.00 8.62
CA ILE A 44 -0.96 14.96 9.77
C ILE A 44 -0.19 16.29 9.82
N PRO A 45 -0.30 17.06 10.92
CA PRO A 45 0.51 18.25 11.13
C PRO A 45 2.00 17.98 10.88
N SER A 46 2.68 18.90 10.21
CA SER A 46 4.08 18.76 9.83
C SER A 46 5.01 18.53 11.03
N GLU A 47 4.62 19.07 12.17
CA GLU A 47 5.29 18.96 13.47
C GLU A 47 5.22 17.55 14.03
N ILE A 48 4.11 16.83 13.78
CA ILE A 48 3.96 15.41 14.15
C ILE A 48 4.71 14.55 13.14
N LEU A 49 4.57 14.84 11.85
CA LEU A 49 5.19 14.07 10.77
C LEU A 49 6.72 14.10 10.82
N ASN A 50 7.30 15.25 11.15
CA ASN A 50 8.75 15.45 11.23
C ASN A 50 9.31 15.38 12.66
N LYS A 51 8.49 14.93 13.64
CA LYS A 51 8.90 14.91 15.03
C LYS A 51 10.08 13.96 15.23
N PRO A 52 11.22 14.42 15.77
CA PRO A 52 12.28 13.51 16.16
C PRO A 52 11.86 12.72 17.40
N GLY A 53 12.04 11.40 17.36
CA GLY A 53 11.73 10.50 18.48
C GLY A 53 10.34 9.88 18.41
N ARG A 54 9.85 9.38 19.55
CA ARG A 54 8.55 8.68 19.62
C ARG A 54 7.40 9.67 19.71
N LEU A 55 6.33 9.38 18.98
CA LEU A 55 5.04 10.06 19.12
C LEU A 55 4.42 9.72 20.48
N ILE A 56 3.80 10.71 21.11
CA ILE A 56 2.97 10.47 22.29
C ILE A 56 1.65 9.79 21.87
N PRO A 57 0.89 9.17 22.79
CA PRO A 57 -0.34 8.45 22.44
C PRO A 57 -1.34 9.28 21.61
N LEU A 58 -1.53 10.55 21.97
CA LEU A 58 -2.42 11.46 21.25
C LEU A 58 -1.95 11.77 19.82
N GLU A 59 -0.63 11.95 19.63
CA GLU A 59 -0.05 12.16 18.30
C GLU A 59 -0.21 10.90 17.44
N MET A 60 -0.02 9.72 18.04
CA MET A 60 -0.24 8.45 17.35
C MET A 60 -1.70 8.26 16.94
N GLU A 61 -2.66 8.76 17.71
CA GLU A 61 -4.08 8.72 17.35
C GLU A 61 -4.38 9.56 16.10
N ILE A 62 -3.78 10.76 16.01
CA ILE A 62 -3.84 11.62 14.80
C ILE A 62 -3.25 10.88 13.61
N VAL A 63 -2.09 10.22 13.80
CA VAL A 63 -1.52 9.38 12.74
C VAL A 63 -2.48 8.26 12.39
N ARG A 64 -3.03 7.48 13.32
CA ARG A 64 -3.95 6.37 12.95
C ARG A 64 -5.15 6.82 12.13
N ARG A 65 -5.74 7.98 12.47
CA ARG A 65 -6.89 8.54 11.78
C ARG A 65 -6.62 8.88 10.30
N HIS A 66 -5.36 9.10 9.91
CA HIS A 66 -5.05 9.37 8.50
C HIS A 66 -5.43 8.20 7.58
N ALA A 67 -5.39 6.96 8.06
CA ALA A 67 -5.71 5.78 7.25
C ALA A 67 -7.19 5.81 6.85
N GLU A 68 -8.08 6.06 7.83
CA GLU A 68 -9.53 6.22 7.61
C GLU A 68 -9.83 7.39 6.67
N VAL A 69 -9.21 8.55 6.91
CA VAL A 69 -9.45 9.73 6.06
C VAL A 69 -8.94 9.48 4.64
N GLY A 70 -7.79 8.83 4.48
CA GLY A 70 -7.24 8.46 3.16
C GLY A 70 -8.19 7.54 2.39
N TYR A 71 -8.73 6.51 3.04
CA TYR A 71 -9.75 5.64 2.47
C TYR A 71 -10.97 6.44 1.97
N GLU A 72 -11.56 7.26 2.84
CA GLU A 72 -12.75 8.04 2.52
C GLU A 72 -12.51 9.02 1.36
N VAL A 73 -11.36 9.70 1.32
CA VAL A 73 -11.09 10.61 0.21
C VAL A 73 -10.93 9.87 -1.10
N LEU A 74 -10.21 8.73 -1.13
CA LEU A 74 -10.04 7.94 -2.35
C LEU A 74 -11.36 7.39 -2.86
N LYS A 75 -12.21 6.92 -1.96
CA LYS A 75 -13.56 6.47 -2.27
C LYS A 75 -14.42 7.60 -2.84
N ASN A 76 -14.40 8.77 -2.20
CA ASN A 76 -15.16 9.94 -2.66
C ASN A 76 -14.63 10.53 -3.97
N ALA A 77 -13.34 10.37 -4.25
CA ALA A 77 -12.73 10.72 -5.53
C ALA A 77 -13.04 9.70 -6.66
N GLY A 78 -13.75 8.61 -6.35
CA GLY A 78 -14.20 7.63 -7.33
C GLY A 78 -13.12 6.68 -7.82
N LEU A 79 -12.06 6.45 -7.02
CA LEU A 79 -11.04 5.48 -7.38
C LEU A 79 -11.64 4.06 -7.37
N PRO A 80 -11.27 3.21 -8.35
CA PRO A 80 -11.79 1.86 -8.42
C PRO A 80 -11.25 0.98 -7.29
N GLU A 81 -12.06 0.03 -6.84
CA GLU A 81 -11.60 -1.04 -5.97
C GLU A 81 -10.50 -1.89 -6.64
N PRO A 82 -9.54 -2.44 -5.88
CA PRO A 82 -9.39 -2.37 -4.42
C PRO A 82 -8.51 -1.19 -3.93
N ILE A 83 -8.31 -0.13 -4.73
CA ILE A 83 -7.33 0.91 -4.42
C ILE A 83 -7.57 1.61 -3.07
N PRO A 84 -8.79 2.06 -2.73
CA PRO A 84 -9.04 2.66 -1.41
C PRO A 84 -8.72 1.68 -0.27
N GLU A 85 -9.10 0.42 -0.43
CA GLU A 85 -8.89 -0.64 0.57
C GLU A 85 -7.40 -0.92 0.79
N ILE A 86 -6.60 -0.97 -0.28
CA ILE A 86 -5.14 -1.15 -0.20
C ILE A 86 -4.50 -0.05 0.65
N VAL A 87 -4.94 1.20 0.47
CA VAL A 87 -4.42 2.34 1.24
C VAL A 87 -4.88 2.28 2.69
N TYR A 88 -6.12 1.84 2.92
CA TYR A 88 -6.69 1.69 4.27
C TYR A 88 -5.93 0.67 5.10
N GLU A 89 -5.52 -0.43 4.48
CA GLU A 89 -4.84 -1.55 5.14
C GLU A 89 -3.31 -1.43 5.19
N ARG A 90 -2.71 -0.40 4.57
CA ARG A 90 -1.24 -0.26 4.50
C ARG A 90 -0.55 -0.34 5.86
N HIS A 91 -1.22 0.11 6.91
CA HIS A 91 -0.67 0.14 8.27
C HIS A 91 -1.02 -1.09 9.11
N GLU A 92 -1.70 -2.07 8.51
CA GLU A 92 -1.93 -3.37 9.12
C GLU A 92 -0.63 -4.17 9.22
N ARG A 93 -0.58 -5.08 10.19
CA ARG A 93 0.60 -5.92 10.47
C ARG A 93 0.16 -7.36 10.54
N LEU A 94 1.00 -8.28 10.07
CA LEU A 94 0.66 -9.71 10.01
C LEU A 94 0.24 -10.30 11.37
N ASP A 95 0.74 -9.74 12.48
CA ASP A 95 0.41 -10.15 13.85
C ASP A 95 -0.85 -9.47 14.43
N GLY A 96 -1.46 -8.54 13.69
CA GLY A 96 -2.63 -7.76 14.10
C GLY A 96 -2.33 -6.59 15.04
N SER A 97 -1.05 -6.25 15.24
CA SER A 97 -0.67 -5.05 16.00
C SER A 97 -0.81 -3.75 15.19
N GLY A 98 -1.21 -3.87 13.92
CA GLY A 98 -1.45 -2.77 13.00
C GLY A 98 -2.76 -2.04 13.26
N TYR A 99 -3.08 -1.13 12.35
CA TYR A 99 -4.28 -0.30 12.40
C TYR A 99 -4.72 -0.02 10.95
N PRO A 100 -5.98 0.38 10.72
CA PRO A 100 -7.02 0.74 11.70
C PRO A 100 -7.90 -0.41 12.20
N ARG A 101 -7.96 -1.55 11.51
CA ARG A 101 -8.86 -2.67 11.80
C ARG A 101 -8.21 -3.80 12.60
N GLY A 102 -6.88 -3.85 12.65
CA GLY A 102 -6.15 -4.90 13.37
C GLY A 102 -6.25 -6.25 12.68
N LEU A 103 -6.25 -6.23 11.34
CA LEU A 103 -6.32 -7.41 10.48
C LEU A 103 -5.05 -8.27 10.64
N LYS A 104 -5.19 -9.59 10.46
CA LYS A 104 -4.09 -10.55 10.64
C LYS A 104 -3.85 -11.39 9.40
N GLY A 105 -2.57 -11.67 9.15
CA GLY A 105 -2.14 -12.63 8.12
C GLY A 105 -2.77 -12.38 6.74
N ASP A 106 -3.69 -13.25 6.35
CA ASP A 106 -4.37 -13.26 5.05
C ASP A 106 -5.68 -12.47 5.01
N GLU A 107 -6.09 -11.88 6.14
CA GLU A 107 -7.14 -10.85 6.15
C GLU A 107 -6.67 -9.54 5.51
N ILE A 108 -5.34 -9.34 5.40
CA ILE A 108 -4.72 -8.17 4.78
C ILE A 108 -4.49 -8.46 3.29
N LEU A 109 -4.94 -7.54 2.43
CA LEU A 109 -4.70 -7.57 1.00
C LEU A 109 -3.21 -7.71 0.69
N LEU A 110 -2.89 -8.55 -0.30
CA LEU A 110 -1.51 -8.81 -0.70
C LEU A 110 -0.80 -7.51 -1.11
N GLU A 111 -1.48 -6.67 -1.86
CA GLU A 111 -1.01 -5.37 -2.33
C GLU A 111 -0.73 -4.42 -1.16
N ALA A 112 -1.59 -4.43 -0.12
CA ALA A 112 -1.38 -3.65 1.09
C ALA A 112 -0.13 -4.11 1.86
N ARG A 113 0.07 -5.44 1.97
CA ARG A 113 1.28 -6.03 2.57
C ARG A 113 2.55 -5.63 1.82
N ILE A 114 2.50 -5.56 0.48
CA ILE A 114 3.62 -5.11 -0.35
C ILE A 114 3.89 -3.61 -0.11
N LEU A 115 2.84 -2.80 -0.06
CA LEU A 115 2.94 -1.35 0.09
C LEU A 115 3.38 -0.90 1.50
N ALA A 116 3.12 -1.71 2.53
CA ALA A 116 3.52 -1.48 3.92
C ALA A 116 5.03 -1.42 4.15
N VAL A 117 5.82 -2.00 3.23
CA VAL A 117 7.30 -2.09 3.31
C VAL A 117 8.00 -0.86 2.72
N SER A 118 7.24 0.07 2.11
CA SER A 118 7.74 1.28 1.43
C SER A 118 7.56 2.53 2.28
#